data_AF-A0A150VZG6-F1
#
_entry.id   AF-A0A150VZG6-F1
#
_cell.length_a   1.000
_cell.length_b   1.000
_cell.length_c   1.000
_cell.angle_alpha   90.00
_cell.angle_beta   90.00
_cell.angle_gamma   90.00
#
_symmetry.space_group_name_H-M   'P 1'
#
loop_
_entity.id
_entity.type
_entity.pdbx_description
1 polymer ?
#
loop_
_entity_poly.entity_id
_entity_poly.type
_entity_poly.pdbx_seq_one_letter_code
_entity_poly.pdbx_strand_id
1 'polypeptide(L)' 'MFRAGDMVLIVACEDDPRAVGRTGRVLDEVPPGPLTGGRWTVDRIAFWIAPVLVHAHEIRKVG' A
#
# COMPACT_ATOMS: atom_id res chain seq x y z
N MET A 1 -7.65 -8.54 5.75
CA MET A 1 -7.49 -8.64 4.28
C MET A 1 -7.99 -7.35 3.67
N PHE A 2 -7.24 -6.80 2.70
CA PHE A 2 -7.57 -5.53 2.04
C PHE A 2 -8.35 -5.77 0.75
N ARG A 3 -8.96 -4.70 0.24
CA ARG A 3 -9.67 -4.68 -1.04
C ARG A 3 -9.34 -3.40 -1.79
N ALA A 4 -9.48 -3.42 -3.11
CA ALA A 4 -9.42 -2.21 -3.92
C ALA A 4 -10.33 -1.13 -3.33
N GLY A 5 -9.74 0.05 -3.09
CA GLY A 5 -10.44 1.17 -2.47
C GLY A 5 -10.27 1.33 -0.97
N ASP A 6 -9.75 0.31 -0.26
CA ASP A 6 -9.44 0.46 1.15
C ASP A 6 -8.39 1.57 1.35
N MET A 7 -8.69 2.50 2.25
CA MET A 7 -7.72 3.48 2.70
C MET A 7 -6.82 2.83 3.75
N VAL A 8 -5.52 3.05 3.63
CA VAL A 8 -4.51 2.47 4.54
C VAL A 8 -3.46 3.49 4.95
N LEU A 9 -3.03 3.44 6.20
CA LEU A 9 -1.82 4.08 6.70
C LEU A 9 -0.62 3.17 6.40
N ILE A 10 0.42 3.73 5.80
CA ILE A 10 1.69 3.06 5.53
C ILE A 10 2.60 3.24 6.76
N VAL A 11 2.88 2.16 7.49
CA VAL A 11 3.70 2.18 8.71
C VAL A 11 5.16 1.77 8.47
N ALA A 12 5.42 1.10 7.36
CA ALA A 12 6.75 0.80 6.82
C ALA A 12 6.67 0.73 5.29
N CYS A 13 7.78 0.98 4.59
CA CYS A 13 7.82 0.89 3.13
C CYS A 13 9.28 0.84 2.67
N GLU A 14 9.71 -0.31 2.14
CA GLU A 14 11.05 -0.46 1.53
C GLU A 14 11.13 0.19 0.15
N ASP A 15 10.03 0.18 -0.61
CA ASP A 15 9.96 0.64 -2.01
C ASP A 15 10.18 2.16 -2.13
N ASP A 16 9.55 2.94 -1.26
CA ASP A 16 9.79 4.38 -1.10
C ASP A 16 9.61 4.80 0.38
N PRO A 17 10.71 5.09 1.11
CA PRO A 17 10.64 5.49 2.53
C PRO A 17 9.83 6.77 2.79
N ARG A 18 9.60 7.61 1.78
CA ARG A 18 8.80 8.85 1.92
C ARG A 18 7.30 8.58 2.11
N ALA A 19 6.86 7.35 1.80
CA ALA A 19 5.49 6.92 1.99
C ALA A 19 5.15 6.61 3.46
N VAL A 20 6.15 6.34 4.30
CA VAL A 20 5.94 6.04 5.73
C VAL A 20 5.25 7.21 6.44
N GLY A 21 4.22 6.89 7.21
CA GLY A 21 3.38 7.85 7.94
C GLY A 21 2.29 8.49 7.09
N ARG A 22 2.18 8.18 5.80
CA ARG A 22 1.13 8.69 4.92
C ARG A 22 0.01 7.68 4.73
N THR A 23 -1.19 8.19 4.45
CA THR A 23 -2.30 7.37 3.98
C THR A 23 -2.30 7.26 2.46
N GLY A 24 -2.66 6.09 1.95
CA GLY A 24 -2.91 5.85 0.53
C GLY A 24 -4.13 4.95 0.34
N ARG A 25 -4.37 4.54 -0.91
CA ARG A 25 -5.50 3.70 -1.29
C ARG A 25 -5.01 2.41 -1.94
N VAL A 26 -5.55 1.28 -1.52
CA VAL A 26 -5.24 -0.02 -2.13
C VAL A 26 -5.81 -0.08 -3.54
N LEU A 27 -4.97 -0.43 -4.51
CA LEU A 27 -5.37 -0.57 -5.91
C LEU A 27 -5.83 -1.99 -6.25
N ASP A 28 -5.22 -3.00 -5.64
CA ASP A 28 -5.41 -4.39 -6.07
C ASP A 28 -6.83 -4.92 -5.77
N GLU A 29 -7.47 -5.48 -6.79
CA GLU A 29 -8.80 -6.09 -6.68
C GLU A 29 -8.76 -7.50 -6.05
N VAL A 30 -7.59 -8.15 -6.10
CA VAL A 30 -7.37 -9.50 -5.58
C VAL A 30 -6.18 -9.52 -4.61
N PRO A 31 -6.10 -10.50 -3.70
CA PRO A 31 -4.93 -10.66 -2.84
C PRO A 31 -3.62 -10.79 -3.60
N PRO A 32 -2.50 -10.26 -3.03
CA PRO A 32 -1.17 -10.42 -3.57
C PRO A 32 -0.77 -11.89 -3.75
N GLY A 33 -0.06 -12.15 -4.84
CA GLY A 33 0.45 -13.48 -5.17
C GLY A 33 1.94 -13.47 -5.47
N PRO A 34 2.49 -14.59 -5.98
CA PRO A 34 3.91 -14.71 -6.31
C PRO A 34 4.42 -13.64 -7.28
N LEU A 35 3.57 -13.22 -8.23
CA LEU A 35 3.92 -12.21 -9.23
C LEU A 35 4.16 -10.80 -8.65
N THR A 36 3.55 -10.48 -7.49
CA THR A 36 3.78 -9.22 -6.77
C THR A 36 4.73 -9.39 -5.58
N GLY A 37 5.27 -10.61 -5.38
CA GLY A 37 6.05 -10.95 -4.20
C GLY A 37 5.24 -10.87 -2.89
N GLY A 38 3.92 -11.08 -2.96
CA GLY A 38 3.05 -10.97 -1.79
C GLY A 38 2.85 -9.54 -1.27
N ARG A 39 3.04 -8.54 -2.13
CA ARG A 39 2.87 -7.11 -1.83
C ARG A 39 1.61 -6.53 -2.46
N TRP A 40 1.01 -5.59 -1.75
CA TRP A 40 -0.12 -4.77 -2.18
C TRP A 40 0.36 -3.49 -2.85
N THR A 41 -0.32 -3.08 -3.91
CA THR A 41 -0.13 -1.77 -4.55
C THR A 41 -0.96 -0.73 -3.83
N VAL A 42 -0.31 0.32 -3.32
CA VAL A 42 -0.96 1.47 -2.69
C VAL A 42 -0.67 2.72 -3.52
N ASP A 43 -1.73 3.43 -3.93
CA ASP A 43 -1.67 4.66 -4.72
C ASP A 43 -2.19 5.88 -3.94
N ARG A 44 -2.23 7.04 -4.60
CA ARG A 44 -2.75 8.31 -4.06
C ARG A 44 -2.14 8.71 -2.71
N ILE A 45 -0.86 8.39 -2.54
CA ILE A 45 -0.10 8.62 -1.30
C ILE A 45 0.24 10.11 -1.18
N ALA A 46 0.80 10.68 -2.25
CA ALA A 46 1.09 12.10 -2.38
C ALA A 46 1.43 12.45 -3.84
N PHE A 47 1.40 13.74 -4.17
CA PHE A 47 1.64 14.21 -5.54
C PHE A 47 3.01 13.79 -6.12
N TRP A 48 4.04 13.66 -5.28
CA TRP A 48 5.42 13.31 -5.70
C TRP A 48 5.86 11.90 -5.31
N ILE A 49 4.92 11.04 -4.90
CA ILE A 49 5.19 9.65 -4.50
C ILE A 49 4.43 8.75 -5.46
N ALA A 50 5.16 7.95 -6.23
CA ALA A 50 4.59 6.93 -7.10
C ALA A 50 3.85 5.87 -6.27
N PRO A 51 2.97 5.06 -6.87
CA PRO A 51 2.41 3.90 -6.17
C PRO A 51 3.53 3.02 -5.61
N VAL A 52 3.34 2.49 -4.40
CA VAL A 52 4.33 1.64 -3.73
C VAL A 52 3.82 0.23 -3.55
N LEU A 53 4.74 -0.73 -3.50
CA LEU A 53 4.48 -2.12 -3.15
C LEU A 53 4.82 -2.39 -1.68
N VAL A 54 3.82 -2.78 -0.90
CA VAL A 54 3.94 -3.00 0.56
C VAL A 54 3.34 -4.33 1.00
N HIS A 55 3.98 -5.01 1.94
CA HIS A 55 3.39 -6.19 2.57
C HIS A 55 2.23 -5.82 3.49
N ALA A 56 1.33 -6.78 3.71
CA ALA A 56 0.16 -6.58 4.57
C ALA A 56 0.52 -6.12 6.01
N HIS A 57 1.70 -6.48 6.52
CA HIS A 57 2.13 -6.07 7.86
C HIS A 57 2.61 -4.61 7.90
N GLU A 58 2.99 -4.03 6.76
CA GLU A 58 3.49 -2.67 6.59
C GLU A 58 2.38 -1.62 6.42
N ILE A 59 1.12 -2.05 6.37
CA ILE A 59 -0.05 -1.18 6.25
C ILE A 59 -1.11 -1.47 7.32
N ARG A 60 -1.91 -0.45 7.63
CA ARG A 60 -3.04 -0.52 8.57
C ARG A 60 -4.25 0.16 7.96
N LYS A 61 -5.42 -0.49 8.00
CA LYS A 61 -6.65 0.10 7.47
C LYS A 61 -7.04 1.36 8.27
N VAL A 62 -7.49 2.39 7.58
CA VAL A 62 -8.03 3.61 8.18
C VAL A 62 -9.48 3.77 7.70
N GLY A 63 -10.42 3.84 8.64
CA GLY A 63 -11.87 3.79 8.36
C GLY A 63 -12.41 2.37 8.41
#